data_AF-K0B7C9-F1
#
_entry.id   AF-K0B7C9-F1
#
_cell.length_a   1.000
_cell.length_b   1.000
_cell.length_c   1.000
_cell.angle_alpha   90.00
_cell.angle_beta   90.00
_cell.angle_gamma   90.00
#
_symmetry.space_group_name_H-M   'P 1'
#
loop_
_entity.id
_entity.type
_entity.pdbx_description
1 polymer ?
#
loop_
_entity_poly.entity_id
_entity_poly.type
_entity_poly.pdbx_seq_one_letter_code
_entity_poly.pdbx_strand_id
1 'polypeptide(L)'
;MRKPVNIAIMLVLFSIITALNIDQSFADSIDNLADFVDPNKDPQYYLDRYYNEPKYKSWFDKNYPDITIEAAVGINNEENTIDSILEKKIIQEADAALVHQDTTQKNNSETAQMILAIGGLGILFGAVYGVKKKVNDNTRQISINKETIKNRIIKPITRSNPLEIIQIRLAKGEITIEEFERLESKLSKNTR
;
A
#
# COMPACT_ATOMS: atom_id res chain seq x y z
N MET A 1 74.21 -14.87 -29.23
CA MET A 1 73.32 -13.82 -29.77
C MET A 1 71.88 -14.31 -29.72
N ARG A 2 71.09 -13.86 -28.74
CA ARG A 2 69.64 -14.12 -28.64
C ARG A 2 68.96 -12.77 -28.41
N LYS A 3 67.99 -12.43 -29.28
CA LYS A 3 67.35 -11.12 -29.37
C LYS A 3 66.37 -10.89 -28.21
N PRO A 4 66.35 -9.72 -27.55
CA PRO A 4 65.37 -9.42 -26.51
C PRO A 4 64.07 -8.90 -27.16
N VAL A 5 63.15 -9.80 -27.53
CA VAL A 5 61.83 -9.42 -28.07
C VAL A 5 60.68 -9.81 -27.13
N ASN A 6 60.92 -10.63 -26.10
CA ASN A 6 59.86 -11.15 -25.23
C ASN A 6 59.57 -10.32 -23.97
N ILE A 7 60.35 -9.28 -23.65
CA ILE A 7 60.13 -8.45 -22.46
C ILE A 7 59.28 -7.21 -22.79
N ALA A 8 59.44 -6.65 -23.98
CA ALA A 8 58.66 -5.50 -24.42
C ALA A 8 57.17 -5.84 -24.64
N ILE A 9 56.84 -7.05 -25.10
CA ILE A 9 55.45 -7.47 -25.34
C ILE A 9 54.72 -7.77 -24.01
N MET A 10 55.41 -8.32 -23.01
CA MET A 10 54.82 -8.58 -21.68
C MET A 10 54.54 -7.28 -20.90
N LEU A 11 55.37 -6.25 -21.06
CA LEU A 11 55.11 -4.95 -20.44
C LEU A 11 53.97 -4.18 -21.13
N VAL A 12 53.84 -4.29 -22.46
CA VAL A 12 52.71 -3.68 -23.19
C VAL A 12 51.39 -4.33 -22.78
N LEU A 13 51.35 -5.65 -22.61
CA LEU A 13 50.15 -6.35 -22.12
C LEU A 13 49.85 -6.05 -20.64
N PHE A 14 50.87 -5.86 -19.80
CA PHE A 14 50.68 -5.43 -18.41
C PHE A 14 50.14 -3.99 -18.32
N SER A 15 50.55 -3.08 -19.22
CA SER A 15 50.00 -1.73 -19.32
C SER A 15 48.58 -1.66 -19.91
N ILE A 16 48.17 -2.64 -20.73
CA ILE A 16 46.80 -2.74 -21.25
C ILE A 16 45.83 -3.20 -20.15
N ILE A 17 46.27 -4.06 -19.22
CA ILE A 17 45.45 -4.47 -18.07
C ILE A 17 45.21 -3.30 -17.10
N THR A 18 46.12 -2.33 -17.00
CA THR A 18 45.91 -1.11 -16.17
C THR A 18 45.03 -0.03 -16.81
N ALA A 19 44.67 -0.16 -18.09
CA ALA A 19 43.88 0.85 -18.81
C ALA A 19 42.43 0.40 -19.15
N LEU A 20 42.08 -0.86 -18.87
CA LEU A 20 40.68 -1.20 -18.67
C LEU A 20 40.33 -0.79 -17.24
N ASN A 21 39.78 0.42 -17.10
CA ASN A 21 38.86 0.70 -16.01
C ASN A 21 37.67 -0.25 -16.16
N ILE A 22 37.83 -1.50 -15.70
CA ILE A 22 36.70 -2.28 -15.20
C ILE A 22 36.17 -1.41 -14.07
N ASP A 23 34.97 -0.88 -14.30
CA ASP A 23 34.23 -0.01 -13.42
C ASP A 23 34.58 -0.25 -11.94
N GLN A 24 35.37 0.65 -11.38
CA GLN A 24 35.65 0.68 -9.94
C GLN A 24 34.34 0.89 -9.14
N SER A 25 33.29 1.37 -9.83
CA SER A 25 31.91 1.47 -9.35
C SER A 25 31.19 0.12 -9.16
N PHE A 26 31.60 -0.93 -9.88
CA PHE A 26 31.04 -2.28 -9.72
C PHE A 26 31.70 -3.05 -8.56
N ALA A 27 32.95 -2.70 -8.23
CA ALA A 27 33.65 -3.29 -7.09
C ALA A 27 33.23 -2.63 -5.76
N ASP A 28 33.05 -1.31 -5.74
CA ASP A 28 32.58 -0.57 -4.54
C ASP A 28 31.09 -0.86 -4.20
N SER A 29 30.29 -1.34 -5.15
CA SER A 29 28.90 -1.75 -4.88
C SER A 29 28.77 -3.16 -4.28
N ILE A 30 29.83 -3.97 -4.36
CA ILE A 30 29.88 -5.29 -3.70
C ILE A 30 30.19 -5.16 -2.20
N ASP A 31 30.84 -4.07 -1.77
CA ASP A 31 31.23 -3.86 -0.36
C ASP A 31 30.08 -3.45 0.58
N ASN A 32 28.88 -3.19 0.05
CA ASN A 32 27.70 -2.81 0.85
C ASN A 32 26.58 -3.85 0.86
N LEU A 33 26.83 -5.04 0.33
CA LEU A 33 25.84 -6.09 0.22
C LEU A 33 25.86 -6.98 1.47
N ALA A 34 24.70 -7.24 2.07
CA ALA A 34 24.60 -8.16 3.21
C ALA A 34 24.97 -9.59 2.80
N ASP A 35 25.64 -10.34 3.69
CA ASP A 35 26.23 -11.67 3.43
C ASP A 35 25.29 -12.72 2.79
N PHE A 36 23.97 -12.55 2.93
CA PHE A 36 22.96 -13.47 2.37
C PHE A 36 22.57 -13.18 0.92
N VAL A 37 22.95 -12.03 0.39
CA VAL A 37 22.57 -11.59 -0.95
C VAL A 37 23.62 -12.09 -1.94
N ASP A 38 23.13 -12.70 -3.02
CA ASP A 38 23.95 -13.27 -4.09
C ASP A 38 24.14 -12.17 -5.14
N PRO A 39 25.37 -11.74 -5.44
CA PRO A 39 25.64 -10.72 -6.45
C PRO A 39 25.15 -11.08 -7.86
N ASN A 40 24.91 -12.37 -8.13
CA ASN A 40 24.41 -12.85 -9.42
C ASN A 40 22.87 -12.82 -9.52
N LYS A 41 22.17 -12.41 -8.46
CA LYS A 41 20.70 -12.31 -8.41
C LYS A 41 20.27 -10.86 -8.35
N ASP A 42 19.15 -10.57 -9.01
CA ASP A 42 18.53 -9.25 -9.01
C ASP A 42 18.15 -8.81 -7.57
N PRO A 43 18.56 -7.63 -7.08
CA PRO A 43 18.13 -7.09 -5.79
C PRO A 43 16.61 -7.13 -5.57
N GLN A 44 15.82 -6.96 -6.64
CA GLN A 44 14.36 -7.02 -6.60
C GLN A 44 13.84 -8.40 -6.17
N TYR A 45 14.55 -9.48 -6.50
CA TYR A 45 14.20 -10.84 -6.06
C TYR A 45 14.12 -10.95 -4.53
N TYR A 46 15.02 -10.27 -3.83
CA TYR A 46 15.10 -10.28 -2.37
C TYR A 46 14.01 -9.42 -1.73
N LEU A 47 13.66 -8.28 -2.37
CA LEU A 47 12.53 -7.44 -1.97
C LEU A 47 11.20 -8.18 -2.11
N ASP A 48 10.96 -8.79 -3.27
CA ASP A 48 9.73 -9.53 -3.54
C ASP A 48 9.54 -10.67 -2.54
N ARG A 49 10.63 -11.34 -2.18
CA ARG A 49 10.61 -12.38 -1.16
C ARG A 49 10.29 -11.83 0.23
N TYR A 50 10.87 -10.70 0.61
CA TYR A 50 10.62 -10.04 1.89
C TYR A 50 9.16 -9.61 2.05
N TYR A 51 8.56 -9.04 1.00
CA TYR A 51 7.18 -8.55 1.04
C TYR A 51 6.12 -9.63 0.83
N ASN A 52 6.44 -10.74 0.15
CA ASN A 52 5.45 -11.77 -0.19
C ASN A 52 5.60 -13.09 0.59
N GLU A 53 6.76 -13.38 1.22
CA GLU A 53 6.98 -14.61 2.00
C GLU A 53 7.14 -14.33 3.50
N PRO A 54 6.11 -14.58 4.35
CA PRO A 54 6.16 -14.28 5.78
C PRO A 54 7.30 -14.99 6.53
N LYS A 55 7.68 -16.19 6.09
CA LYS A 55 8.79 -16.96 6.67
C LYS A 55 10.14 -16.30 6.40
N TYR A 56 10.33 -15.77 5.19
CA TYR A 56 11.54 -15.09 4.79
C TYR A 56 11.67 -13.75 5.51
N LYS A 57 10.57 -13.00 5.62
CA LYS A 57 10.50 -11.77 6.43
C LYS A 57 10.91 -12.01 7.87
N SER A 58 10.32 -13.02 8.53
CA SER A 58 10.62 -13.34 9.94
C SER A 58 12.07 -13.76 10.15
N TRP A 59 12.67 -14.43 9.16
CA TRP A 59 14.08 -14.76 9.18
C TRP A 59 14.95 -13.51 9.02
N PHE A 60 14.64 -12.61 8.08
CA PHE A 60 15.38 -11.38 7.88
C PHE A 60 15.34 -10.50 9.14
N ASP A 61 14.14 -10.21 9.66
CA ASP A 61 13.93 -9.38 10.86
C ASP A 61 14.70 -9.90 12.09
N LYS A 62 14.92 -11.23 12.18
CA LYS A 62 15.63 -11.86 13.29
C LYS A 62 17.14 -11.80 13.15
N ASN A 63 17.67 -11.95 11.93
CA ASN A 63 19.11 -12.03 11.69
C ASN A 63 19.74 -10.66 11.41
N TYR A 64 18.93 -9.70 10.95
CA TYR A 64 19.36 -8.37 10.54
C TYR A 64 18.47 -7.27 11.16
N PRO A 65 18.41 -7.16 12.50
CA PRO A 65 17.51 -6.21 13.17
C PRO A 65 17.89 -4.74 12.95
N ASP A 66 19.16 -4.48 12.63
CA ASP A 66 19.72 -3.13 12.56
C ASP A 66 19.81 -2.56 11.13
N ILE A 67 19.38 -3.32 10.11
CA ILE A 67 19.41 -2.91 8.70
C ILE A 67 18.07 -3.18 8.02
N THR A 68 17.67 -2.33 7.06
CA THR A 68 16.48 -2.58 6.26
C THR A 68 16.80 -3.48 5.06
N ILE A 69 15.80 -4.17 4.51
CA ILE A 69 16.01 -5.06 3.37
C ILE A 69 16.53 -4.31 2.14
N GLU A 70 16.13 -3.05 1.97
CA GLU A 70 16.57 -2.17 0.87
C GLU A 70 18.05 -1.82 0.99
N ALA A 71 18.50 -1.45 2.20
CA ALA A 71 19.92 -1.21 2.47
C ALA A 71 20.74 -2.49 2.33
N ALA A 72 20.21 -3.64 2.80
CA ALA A 72 20.87 -4.93 2.73
C ALA A 72 21.13 -5.41 1.30
N VAL A 73 20.31 -4.99 0.32
CA VAL A 73 20.45 -5.33 -1.10
C VAL A 73 21.12 -4.23 -1.93
N GLY A 74 21.66 -3.19 -1.27
CA GLY A 74 22.38 -2.10 -1.93
C GLY A 74 21.48 -1.05 -2.61
N ILE A 75 20.19 -0.99 -2.25
CA ILE A 75 19.27 0.05 -2.72
C ILE A 75 19.29 1.19 -1.70
N ASN A 76 20.30 2.06 -1.82
CA ASN A 76 20.41 3.26 -1.02
C ASN A 76 19.47 4.33 -1.62
N ASN A 77 18.61 4.94 -0.81
CA ASN A 77 17.51 5.82 -1.24
C ASN A 77 17.92 7.20 -1.79
N GLU A 78 19.13 7.36 -2.33
CA GLU A 78 19.64 8.65 -2.82
C GLU A 78 20.48 8.45 -4.09
N GLU A 79 19.84 8.35 -5.26
CA GLU A 79 20.40 8.99 -6.49
C GLU A 79 19.48 9.00 -7.73
N ASN A 80 18.33 8.31 -7.77
CA ASN A 80 17.49 8.34 -8.99
C ASN A 80 15.98 8.57 -8.76
N THR A 81 15.52 8.56 -7.51
CA THR A 81 14.09 8.68 -7.17
C THR A 81 13.70 10.05 -6.63
N ILE A 82 14.58 10.76 -5.93
CA ILE A 82 14.20 12.05 -5.31
C ILE A 82 14.15 13.17 -6.35
N ASP A 83 15.11 13.25 -7.27
CA ASP A 83 15.08 14.23 -8.36
C ASP A 83 13.88 13.99 -9.29
N SER A 84 13.57 12.72 -9.60
CA SER A 84 12.40 12.36 -10.40
C SER A 84 11.06 12.55 -9.68
N ILE A 85 11.04 12.50 -8.34
CA ILE A 85 9.84 12.78 -7.54
C ILE A 85 9.66 14.29 -7.30
N LEU A 86 10.74 15.05 -7.11
CA LEU A 86 10.69 16.49 -6.83
C LEU A 86 10.32 17.28 -8.09
N GLU A 87 10.88 16.90 -9.25
CA GLU A 87 10.48 17.43 -10.55
C GLU A 87 9.03 17.08 -10.88
N LYS A 88 8.60 15.84 -10.59
CA LYS A 88 7.21 15.39 -10.74
C LYS A 88 6.23 16.08 -9.80
N LYS A 89 6.65 16.47 -8.60
CA LYS A 89 5.79 17.13 -7.59
C LYS A 89 5.59 18.62 -7.89
N ILE A 90 6.62 19.32 -8.39
CA ILE A 90 6.52 20.73 -8.80
C ILE A 90 5.60 20.88 -10.03
N ILE A 91 5.56 19.88 -10.91
CA ILE A 91 4.72 19.90 -12.12
C ILE A 91 3.25 19.47 -11.83
N GLN A 92 2.99 18.67 -10.80
CA GLN A 92 1.64 18.18 -10.48
C GLN A 92 0.69 19.24 -9.88
N GLU A 93 1.21 20.35 -9.34
CA GLU A 93 0.39 21.36 -8.67
C GLU A 93 0.05 22.59 -9.56
N ALA A 94 0.61 22.67 -10.77
CA ALA A 94 0.25 23.66 -11.77
C ALA A 94 -0.36 22.97 -13.01
N ASP A 95 -1.69 23.05 -13.11
CA ASP A 95 -2.49 22.82 -14.31
C ASP A 95 -2.53 21.40 -14.89
N ALA A 96 -3.70 20.78 -14.78
CA ALA A 96 -4.13 19.58 -15.51
C ALA A 96 -4.20 19.76 -17.06
N ALA A 97 -3.53 20.77 -17.61
CA ALA A 97 -3.59 21.18 -19.01
C ALA A 97 -2.25 21.08 -19.78
N LEU A 98 -1.11 20.80 -19.13
CA LEU A 98 0.18 20.74 -19.83
C LEU A 98 0.84 19.37 -19.68
N VAL A 99 0.28 18.41 -20.44
CA VAL A 99 1.02 17.24 -20.92
C VAL A 99 2.12 17.73 -21.87
N HIS A 100 3.29 18.05 -21.36
CA HIS A 100 4.54 18.06 -22.14
C HIS A 100 5.25 16.74 -21.81
N GLN A 101 5.24 15.77 -22.73
CA GLN A 101 6.13 15.68 -23.88
C GLN A 101 7.60 15.84 -23.47
N ASP A 102 8.13 14.84 -22.77
CA ASP A 102 9.52 14.47 -22.96
C ASP A 102 9.65 12.94 -23.07
N THR A 103 9.33 12.45 -24.26
CA THR A 103 9.87 11.19 -24.75
C THR A 103 10.20 11.41 -26.21
N THR A 104 11.46 11.18 -26.53
CA THR A 104 12.09 11.07 -27.85
C THR A 104 11.08 10.93 -28.99
N GLN A 105 11.14 11.88 -29.93
CA GLN A 105 10.33 11.91 -31.14
C GLN A 105 10.54 10.62 -31.97
N LYS A 106 9.64 9.64 -31.78
CA LYS A 106 9.32 8.63 -32.78
C LYS A 106 7.82 8.65 -32.98
N ASN A 107 7.42 9.27 -34.07
CA ASN A 107 6.07 9.35 -34.61
C ASN A 107 5.55 7.96 -35.05
N ASN A 108 5.17 7.12 -34.09
CA ASN A 108 4.31 5.97 -34.37
C ASN A 108 3.02 6.06 -33.54
N SER A 109 1.89 5.83 -34.21
CA SER A 109 0.54 5.81 -33.63
C SER A 109 0.43 4.85 -32.46
N GLU A 110 1.25 3.80 -32.42
CA GLU A 110 1.32 2.79 -31.37
C GLU A 110 1.74 3.37 -30.01
N THR A 111 2.73 4.26 -29.97
CA THR A 111 3.17 4.88 -28.70
C THR A 111 2.11 5.83 -28.15
N ALA A 112 1.44 6.58 -29.03
CA ALA A 112 0.32 7.43 -28.64
C ALA A 112 -0.88 6.62 -28.14
N GLN A 113 -1.20 5.49 -28.79
CA GLN A 113 -2.24 4.56 -28.34
C GLN A 113 -1.89 3.94 -26.99
N MET A 114 -0.62 3.59 -26.76
CA MET A 114 -0.14 3.07 -25.48
C MET A 114 -0.28 4.12 -24.37
N ILE A 115 0.12 5.38 -24.60
CA ILE A 115 -0.03 6.47 -23.63
C ILE A 115 -1.52 6.72 -23.32
N LEU A 116 -2.37 6.76 -24.34
CA LEU A 116 -3.81 6.97 -24.18
C LEU A 116 -4.47 5.79 -23.43
N ALA A 117 -4.01 4.56 -23.68
CA ALA A 117 -4.46 3.37 -22.97
C ALA A 117 -4.04 3.39 -21.48
N ILE A 118 -2.79 3.73 -21.18
CA ILE A 118 -2.28 3.84 -19.80
C ILE A 118 -3.02 4.95 -19.05
N GLY A 119 -3.18 6.12 -19.67
CA GLY A 119 -3.92 7.24 -19.09
C GLY A 119 -5.39 6.90 -18.83
N GLY A 120 -6.06 6.27 -19.80
CA GLY A 120 -7.43 5.80 -19.66
C GLY A 120 -7.59 4.78 -18.52
N LEU A 121 -6.67 3.84 -18.40
CA LEU A 121 -6.68 2.83 -17.35
C LEU A 121 -6.51 3.46 -15.95
N GLY A 122 -5.62 4.45 -15.81
CA GLY A 122 -5.44 5.21 -14.56
C GLY A 122 -6.71 5.91 -14.11
N ILE A 123 -7.43 6.56 -15.03
CA ILE A 123 -8.71 7.23 -14.74
C ILE A 123 -9.76 6.21 -14.24
N LEU A 124 -9.87 5.06 -14.91
CA LEU A 124 -10.81 4.00 -14.52
C LEU A 124 -10.50 3.43 -13.14
N PHE A 125 -9.24 3.13 -12.83
CA PHE A 125 -8.84 2.65 -11.51
C PHE A 125 -9.07 3.69 -10.42
N GLY A 126 -8.79 4.97 -10.69
CA GLY A 126 -9.08 6.05 -9.76
C GLY A 126 -10.58 6.16 -9.43
N ALA A 127 -11.44 6.08 -10.44
CA ALA A 127 -12.89 6.08 -10.26
C ALA A 127 -13.38 4.87 -9.43
N VAL A 128 -12.93 3.65 -9.77
CA VAL A 128 -13.27 2.43 -9.03
C VAL A 128 -12.79 2.50 -7.58
N TYR A 129 -11.57 2.97 -7.34
CA TYR A 129 -11.01 3.11 -6.00
C TYR A 129 -11.83 4.10 -5.14
N GLY A 130 -12.20 5.26 -5.71
CA GLY A 130 -13.03 6.25 -5.03
C GLY A 130 -14.39 5.69 -4.60
N VAL A 131 -15.07 4.94 -5.49
CA VAL A 131 -16.33 4.25 -5.16
C VAL A 131 -16.13 3.22 -4.07
N LYS A 132 -15.11 2.36 -4.19
CA LYS A 132 -14.80 1.32 -3.20
C LYS A 132 -14.57 1.92 -1.80
N LYS A 133 -13.83 3.02 -1.71
CA LYS A 133 -13.59 3.74 -0.44
C LYS A 133 -14.89 4.21 0.19
N LYS A 134 -15.74 4.88 -0.59
CA LYS A 134 -17.04 5.39 -0.12
C LYS A 134 -17.99 4.27 0.33
N VAL A 135 -18.04 3.16 -0.41
CA VAL A 135 -18.86 1.99 -0.04
C VAL A 135 -18.38 1.40 1.28
N ASN A 136 -17.07 1.22 1.47
CA ASN A 136 -16.52 0.68 2.71
C ASN A 136 -16.85 1.56 3.93
N ASP A 137 -16.74 2.88 3.79
CA ASP A 137 -17.10 3.84 4.85
C ASP A 137 -18.58 3.74 5.21
N ASN A 138 -19.45 3.67 4.20
CA ASN A 138 -20.89 3.46 4.40
C ASN A 138 -21.18 2.13 5.10
N THR A 139 -20.56 1.04 4.66
CA THR A 139 -20.71 -0.29 5.29
C THR A 139 -20.29 -0.25 6.76
N ARG A 140 -19.17 0.42 7.07
CA ARG A 140 -18.71 0.60 8.45
C ARG A 140 -19.74 1.39 9.28
N GLN A 141 -20.23 2.51 8.77
CA GLN A 141 -21.24 3.32 9.47
C GLN A 141 -22.53 2.54 9.71
N ILE A 142 -23.01 1.78 8.73
CA ILE A 142 -24.20 0.92 8.87
C ILE A 142 -23.99 -0.11 9.98
N SER A 143 -22.82 -0.74 10.04
CA SER A 143 -22.51 -1.72 11.10
C SER A 143 -22.51 -1.08 12.50
N ILE A 144 -21.93 0.12 12.63
CA ILE A 144 -21.90 0.89 13.88
C ILE A 144 -23.32 1.28 14.30
N ASN A 145 -24.13 1.80 13.38
CA ASN A 145 -25.51 2.19 13.65
C ASN A 145 -26.36 0.98 14.05
N LYS A 146 -26.18 -0.16 13.38
CA LYS A 146 -26.87 -1.42 13.70
C LYS A 146 -26.57 -1.88 15.13
N GLU A 147 -25.30 -1.92 15.52
CA GLU A 147 -24.93 -2.31 16.89
C GLU A 147 -25.37 -1.27 17.93
N THR A 148 -25.34 0.02 17.59
CA THR A 148 -25.84 1.09 18.47
C THR A 148 -27.34 0.94 18.74
N ILE A 149 -28.15 0.71 17.70
CA ILE A 149 -29.60 0.47 17.82
C ILE A 149 -29.85 -0.81 18.63
N LYS A 150 -29.14 -1.90 18.32
CA LYS A 150 -29.26 -3.16 19.05
C LYS A 150 -28.99 -2.99 20.54
N ASN A 151 -27.94 -2.26 20.90
CA ASN A 151 -27.50 -2.13 22.29
C ASN A 151 -28.31 -1.11 23.08
N ARG A 152 -28.66 0.05 22.51
CA ARG A 152 -29.36 1.13 23.22
C ARG A 152 -30.88 1.02 23.18
N ILE A 153 -31.43 0.47 22.10
CA ILE A 153 -32.88 0.44 21.89
C ILE A 153 -33.41 -0.97 22.11
N ILE A 154 -32.87 -1.98 21.42
CA ILE A 154 -33.48 -3.32 21.40
C ILE A 154 -33.19 -4.10 22.69
N LYS A 155 -31.94 -4.15 23.16
CA LYS A 155 -31.54 -4.93 24.35
C LYS A 155 -32.33 -4.57 25.63
N PRO A 156 -32.57 -3.29 25.95
CA PRO A 156 -33.40 -2.92 27.10
C PRO A 156 -34.85 -3.39 26.95
N ILE A 157 -35.45 -3.17 25.78
CA ILE A 157 -36.85 -3.53 25.49
C ILE A 157 -37.07 -5.04 25.57
N THR A 158 -36.12 -5.83 25.08
CA THR A 158 -36.21 -7.31 25.09
C THR A 158 -36.04 -7.92 26.48
N ARG A 159 -35.53 -7.18 27.46
CA ARG A 159 -35.40 -7.65 28.86
C ARG A 159 -36.46 -7.08 29.80
N SER A 160 -37.19 -6.05 29.40
CA SER A 160 -38.19 -5.41 30.25
C SER A 160 -39.54 -6.14 30.20
N ASN A 161 -40.23 -6.17 31.33
CA ASN A 161 -41.59 -6.72 31.40
C ASN A 161 -42.55 -5.84 30.57
N PRO A 162 -43.45 -6.40 29.74
CA PRO A 162 -44.43 -5.62 29.00
C PRO A 162 -45.26 -4.65 29.86
N LEU A 163 -45.58 -5.00 31.12
CA LEU A 163 -46.25 -4.09 32.06
C LEU A 163 -45.39 -2.85 32.37
N GLU A 164 -44.11 -3.07 32.62
CA GLU A 164 -43.12 -2.04 32.93
C GLU A 164 -42.96 -1.06 31.76
N ILE A 165 -42.97 -1.57 30.51
CA ILE A 165 -42.95 -0.73 29.30
C ILE A 165 -44.16 0.21 29.26
N ILE A 166 -45.35 -0.31 29.52
CA ILE A 166 -46.60 0.46 29.46
C ILE A 166 -46.64 1.50 30.59
N GLN A 167 -46.15 1.18 31.80
CA GLN A 167 -46.01 2.14 32.90
C GLN A 167 -45.05 3.29 32.54
N ILE A 168 -43.90 2.98 31.91
CA ILE A 168 -42.96 4.00 31.44
C ILE A 168 -43.61 4.91 30.41
N ARG A 169 -44.43 4.36 29.49
CA ARG A 169 -45.16 5.15 28.49
C ARG A 169 -46.19 6.08 29.12
N LEU A 170 -46.90 5.62 30.15
CA LEU A 170 -47.83 6.45 30.92
C LEU A 170 -47.08 7.60 31.62
N ALA A 171 -45.96 7.30 32.27
CA ALA A 171 -45.12 8.30 32.95
C ALA A 171 -44.51 9.33 31.98
N LYS A 172 -44.24 8.93 30.73
CA LYS A 172 -43.78 9.83 29.66
C LYS A 172 -44.90 10.62 28.98
N GLY A 173 -46.17 10.31 29.28
CA GLY A 173 -47.33 10.90 28.60
C GLY A 173 -47.53 10.42 27.15
N GLU A 174 -46.92 9.29 26.77
CA GLU A 174 -47.11 8.69 25.43
C GLU A 174 -48.48 8.01 25.28
N ILE A 175 -49.14 7.68 26.41
CA ILE A 175 -50.47 7.05 26.47
C ILE A 175 -51.30 7.70 27.58
N THR A 176 -52.63 7.62 27.46
CA THR A 176 -53.54 8.05 28.52
C THR A 176 -53.71 6.98 29.61
N ILE A 177 -54.27 7.36 30.75
CA ILE A 177 -54.60 6.44 31.85
C ILE A 177 -55.59 5.37 31.39
N GLU A 178 -56.59 5.76 30.59
CA GLU A 178 -57.60 4.85 30.04
C GLU A 178 -56.99 3.82 29.07
N GLU A 179 -56.01 4.25 28.26
CA GLU A 179 -55.27 3.35 27.38
C GLU A 179 -54.38 2.38 28.16
N PHE A 180 -53.75 2.85 29.25
CA PHE A 180 -52.97 2.01 30.14
C PHE A 180 -53.81 0.86 30.72
N GLU A 181 -54.98 1.15 31.30
CA GLU A 181 -55.88 0.14 31.89
C GLU A 181 -56.38 -0.89 30.85
N ARG A 182 -56.68 -0.43 29.64
CA ARG A 182 -57.04 -1.31 28.52
C ARG A 182 -55.91 -2.24 28.11
N LEU A 183 -54.66 -1.77 28.15
CA LEU A 183 -53.50 -2.57 27.82
C LEU A 183 -53.15 -3.56 28.93
N GLU A 184 -53.21 -3.14 30.20
CA GLU A 184 -52.98 -3.99 31.37
C GLU A 184 -54.00 -5.13 31.48
N SER A 185 -55.30 -4.84 31.29
CA SER A 185 -56.36 -5.86 31.30
C SER A 185 -56.19 -6.90 30.19
N LYS A 186 -55.77 -6.48 28.99
CA LYS A 186 -55.43 -7.39 27.89
C LYS A 186 -54.22 -8.26 28.21
N LEU A 187 -53.21 -7.70 28.86
CA LEU A 187 -51.98 -8.40 29.24
C LEU A 187 -52.25 -9.49 30.29
N SER A 188 -52.99 -9.14 31.35
CA SER A 188 -53.35 -10.06 32.43
C SER A 188 -54.27 -11.19 31.96
N LYS A 189 -55.22 -10.88 31.07
CA LYS A 189 -56.14 -11.89 30.49
C LYS A 189 -55.41 -12.92 29.63
N ASN A 190 -54.32 -12.53 28.98
CA ASN A 190 -53.56 -13.41 28.08
C ASN A 190 -52.46 -14.23 28.81
N THR A 191 -52.27 -14.01 30.11
CA THR A 191 -51.25 -14.69 30.93
C THR A 191 -51.88 -15.79 31.83
N ARG A 192 -53.20 -16.01 31.74
CA ARG A 192 -53.92 -17.13 32.38
C ARG A 192 -54.19 -18.23 31.36
#